data_AF-A0A9X8EAK9-F1
#
_entry.id   AF-A0A9X8EAK9-F1
#
_cell.length_a   1.000
_cell.length_b   1.000
_cell.length_c   1.000
_cell.angle_alpha   90.00
_cell.angle_beta   90.00
_cell.angle_gamma   90.00
#
_symmetry.space_group_name_H-M   'P 1'
#
loop_
_entity.id
_entity.type
_entity.pdbx_description
1 polymer ?
#
loop_
_entity_poly.entity_id
_entity_poly.type
_entity_poly.pdbx_seq_one_letter_code
_entity_poly.pdbx_strand_id
1 'polypeptide(L)'
;MADLHRDMEKLAVDRLGTSMRRLNEAIDSIRAVRMDPSVDIEAKILQVLPLAPNNSISERLLALVDALSEAIAEAEALESSRDPPVNKTKPRAPLCLLSLRDYTTVQAAVELILVWGAYSCVEAGILTPIPQRVVAKTFKIDRAMVQHVATLESNPSTPAHLDNALRGLLHVLQLSQFKPMLLPAYLADLLACLVYRIHCQPSPPPTVAAARLRQLMDVLPIRVFMGSLRGVLATPHASTLFVLSSIPFTLKLLFIH
;
A
#
# COMPACT_ATOMS: atom_id res chain seq x y z
N MET A 1 24.88 5.55 -28.97
CA MET A 1 24.69 4.94 -27.64
C MET A 1 24.37 6.00 -26.58
N ALA A 2 25.13 7.11 -26.48
CA ALA A 2 24.84 8.19 -25.52
C ALA A 2 23.47 8.88 -25.71
N ASP A 3 23.04 9.09 -26.96
CA ASP A 3 21.74 9.71 -27.24
C ASP A 3 20.56 8.81 -26.84
N LEU A 4 20.66 7.51 -27.11
CA LEU A 4 19.65 6.52 -26.70
C LEU A 4 19.48 6.46 -25.18
N HIS A 5 20.58 6.53 -24.42
CA HIS A 5 20.52 6.53 -22.96
C HIS A 5 19.83 7.78 -22.41
N ARG A 6 20.14 8.97 -22.97
CA ARG A 6 19.44 10.21 -22.61
C ARG A 6 17.96 10.18 -22.95
N ASP A 7 17.58 9.59 -24.08
CA ASP A 7 16.18 9.44 -24.46
C ASP A 7 15.42 8.51 -23.50
N MET A 8 16.06 7.41 -23.06
CA MET A 8 15.49 6.52 -22.04
C MET A 8 15.34 7.22 -20.67
N GLU A 9 16.34 7.99 -20.24
CA GLU A 9 16.24 8.77 -19.01
C GLU A 9 15.08 9.77 -19.07
N LYS A 10 14.93 10.49 -20.18
CA LYS A 10 13.83 11.43 -20.38
C LYS A 10 12.48 10.72 -20.34
N LEU A 11 12.36 9.59 -21.04
CA LEU A 11 11.13 8.79 -21.04
C LEU A 11 10.75 8.32 -19.64
N ALA A 12 11.72 7.86 -18.84
CA ALA A 12 11.48 7.42 -17.47
C ALA A 12 11.02 8.57 -16.57
N VAL A 13 11.64 9.75 -16.68
CA VAL A 13 11.22 10.96 -15.94
C VAL A 13 9.81 11.38 -16.36
N ASP A 14 9.49 11.36 -17.65
CA ASP A 14 8.17 11.73 -18.16
C ASP A 14 7.09 10.74 -17.69
N ARG A 15 7.41 9.43 -17.65
CA ARG A 15 6.54 8.38 -17.10
C ARG A 15 6.29 8.59 -15.61
N LEU A 16 7.36 8.75 -14.82
CA LEU A 16 7.26 9.02 -13.39
C LEU A 16 6.42 10.27 -13.10
N GLY A 17 6.70 11.38 -13.79
CA GLY A 17 5.97 12.63 -13.65
C GLY A 17 4.50 12.51 -14.07
N THR A 18 4.18 11.65 -15.03
CA THR A 18 2.79 11.39 -15.44
C THR A 18 2.05 10.52 -14.41
N SER A 19 2.65 9.43 -13.94
CA SER A 19 2.07 8.57 -12.90
C SER A 19 1.83 9.36 -11.61
N MET A 20 2.80 10.18 -11.18
CA MET A 20 2.68 10.98 -9.97
C MET A 20 1.62 12.08 -10.10
N ARG A 21 1.51 12.76 -11.25
CA ARG A 21 0.45 13.75 -11.49
C ARG A 21 -0.94 13.13 -11.39
N ARG A 22 -1.14 11.97 -12.02
CA ARG A 22 -2.43 11.24 -11.95
C ARG A 22 -2.79 10.84 -10.53
N LEU A 23 -1.81 10.37 -9.74
CA LEU A 23 -2.04 10.03 -8.34
C LEU A 23 -2.37 11.28 -7.50
N ASN A 24 -1.64 12.38 -7.70
CA ASN A 24 -1.90 13.66 -7.04
C ASN A 24 -3.33 14.15 -7.36
N GLU A 25 -3.73 14.17 -8.62
CA GLU A 25 -5.07 14.57 -9.06
C GLU A 25 -6.17 13.72 -8.43
N ALA A 26 -5.99 12.39 -8.39
CA ALA A 26 -6.94 11.47 -7.77
C ALA A 26 -7.10 11.73 -6.27
N ILE A 27 -6.00 11.85 -5.53
CA ILE A 27 -6.04 12.07 -4.07
C ILE A 27 -6.56 13.46 -3.72
N ASP A 28 -6.18 14.50 -4.47
CA ASP A 28 -6.70 15.85 -4.25
C ASP A 28 -8.20 15.93 -4.56
N SER A 29 -8.68 15.20 -5.57
CA SER A 29 -10.11 15.12 -5.87
C SER A 29 -10.89 14.36 -4.81
N ILE A 30 -10.36 13.24 -4.30
CA ILE A 30 -10.94 12.54 -3.14
C ILE A 30 -11.00 13.47 -1.92
N ARG A 31 -9.93 14.21 -1.64
CA ARG A 31 -9.88 15.15 -0.52
C ARG A 31 -10.94 16.26 -0.64
N ALA A 32 -11.33 16.64 -1.85
CA ALA A 32 -12.37 17.63 -2.10
C ALA A 32 -13.79 17.08 -1.85
N VAL A 33 -13.98 15.76 -1.82
CA VAL A 33 -15.26 15.15 -1.45
C VAL A 33 -15.49 15.32 0.06
N ARG A 34 -16.64 15.89 0.40
CA ARG A 34 -17.11 16.04 1.79
C ARG A 34 -18.24 15.06 2.04
N MET A 35 -18.33 14.54 3.25
CA MET A 35 -19.45 13.72 3.66
C MET A 35 -20.74 14.56 3.63
N ASP A 36 -21.73 14.08 2.89
CA ASP A 36 -23.06 14.67 2.78
C ASP A 36 -24.08 13.51 2.76
N PRO A 37 -24.98 13.40 3.76
CA PRO A 37 -25.98 12.34 3.83
C PRO A 37 -26.94 12.30 2.64
N SER A 38 -27.06 13.38 1.87
CA SER A 38 -27.97 13.48 0.73
C SER A 38 -27.34 13.07 -0.60
N VAL A 39 -26.04 12.77 -0.62
CA VAL A 39 -25.26 12.49 -1.82
C VAL A 39 -24.75 11.05 -1.78
N ASP A 40 -24.80 10.38 -2.94
CA ASP A 40 -24.09 9.13 -3.14
C ASP A 40 -22.58 9.39 -3.18
N ILE A 41 -21.93 9.22 -2.03
CA ILE A 41 -20.49 9.44 -1.85
C ILE A 41 -19.67 8.45 -2.66
N GLU A 42 -20.12 7.20 -2.78
CA GLU A 42 -19.44 6.17 -3.56
C GLU A 42 -19.38 6.58 -5.04
N ALA A 43 -20.53 6.91 -5.63
CA ALA A 43 -20.62 7.35 -7.01
C ALA A 43 -19.77 8.61 -7.26
N LYS A 44 -19.77 9.56 -6.32
CA LYS A 44 -18.96 10.78 -6.41
C LYS A 44 -17.46 10.48 -6.40
N ILE A 45 -17.00 9.54 -5.57
CA ILE A 45 -15.58 9.12 -5.56
C ILE A 45 -15.24 8.39 -6.86
N LEU A 46 -16.11 7.50 -7.34
CA LEU A 46 -15.90 6.78 -8.60
C LEU A 46 -15.86 7.70 -9.83
N GLN A 47 -16.55 8.84 -9.79
CA GLN A 47 -16.53 9.86 -10.85
C GLN A 47 -15.21 10.64 -10.90
N VAL A 48 -14.56 10.87 -9.76
CA VAL A 48 -13.29 11.61 -9.71
C VAL A 48 -12.06 10.73 -9.92
N LEU A 49 -12.21 9.41 -9.77
CA LEU A 49 -11.16 8.45 -10.07
C LEU A 49 -11.15 8.10 -11.57
N PRO A 50 -9.97 7.80 -12.15
CA PRO A 50 -9.88 7.34 -13.53
C PRO A 50 -10.87 6.21 -13.81
N LEU A 51 -11.54 6.30 -14.95
CA LEU A 51 -12.55 5.34 -15.37
C LEU A 51 -11.89 3.99 -15.67
N ALA A 52 -12.25 2.98 -14.88
CA ALA A 52 -12.03 1.58 -15.17
C ALA A 52 -13.37 0.85 -14.97
N PRO A 53 -13.95 0.24 -16.02
CA PRO A 53 -15.25 -0.39 -15.93
C PRO A 53 -15.20 -1.53 -14.91
N ASN A 54 -16.20 -1.60 -14.03
CA ASN A 54 -16.40 -2.63 -13.00
C ASN A 54 -15.34 -2.71 -11.88
N ASN A 55 -14.40 -1.76 -11.80
CA ASN A 55 -13.43 -1.72 -10.71
C ASN A 55 -13.96 -0.92 -9.52
N SER A 56 -13.78 -1.47 -8.32
CA SER A 56 -14.00 -0.80 -7.03
C SER A 56 -13.09 0.42 -6.84
N ILE A 57 -13.41 1.27 -5.87
CA ILE A 57 -12.62 2.46 -5.52
C ILE A 57 -11.15 2.07 -5.19
N SER A 58 -10.97 1.04 -4.37
CA SER A 58 -9.64 0.55 -3.98
C SER A 58 -8.86 -0.01 -5.15
N GLU A 59 -9.49 -0.71 -6.10
CA GLU A 59 -8.84 -1.22 -7.32
C GLU A 59 -8.38 -0.10 -8.27
N ARG A 60 -9.17 0.97 -8.40
CA ARG A 60 -8.79 2.15 -9.19
C ARG A 60 -7.60 2.88 -8.58
N LEU A 61 -7.57 3.03 -7.25
CA LEU A 61 -6.42 3.58 -6.54
C LEU A 61 -5.19 2.68 -6.66
N LEU A 62 -5.38 1.36 -6.53
CA LEU A 62 -4.32 0.37 -6.68
C LEU A 62 -3.66 0.47 -8.05
N ALA A 63 -4.43 0.62 -9.12
CA ALA A 63 -3.90 0.77 -10.48
C ALA A 63 -3.01 2.02 -10.65
N LEU A 64 -3.38 3.14 -10.03
CA LEU A 64 -2.56 4.37 -10.04
C LEU A 64 -1.24 4.16 -9.29
N VAL A 65 -1.32 3.48 -8.16
CA VAL A 65 -0.20 3.19 -7.28
C VAL A 65 0.75 2.14 -7.88
N ASP A 66 0.23 1.14 -8.58
CA ASP A 66 1.01 0.18 -9.37
C ASP A 66 1.74 0.89 -10.52
N ALA A 67 1.05 1.73 -11.28
CA ALA A 67 1.68 2.50 -12.37
C ALA A 67 2.77 3.46 -11.89
N LEU A 68 2.63 4.01 -10.68
CA LEU A 68 3.70 4.79 -10.04
C LEU A 68 4.87 3.88 -9.63
N SER A 69 4.58 2.72 -9.05
CA SER A 69 5.61 1.78 -8.59
C SER A 69 6.45 1.26 -9.75
N GLU A 70 5.82 0.91 -10.88
CA GLU A 70 6.49 0.52 -12.12
C GLU A 70 7.41 1.64 -12.63
N ALA A 71 6.92 2.88 -12.68
CA ALA A 71 7.72 4.02 -13.13
C ALA A 71 8.93 4.29 -12.21
N ILE A 72 8.77 4.11 -10.89
CA ILE A 72 9.88 4.24 -9.93
C ILE A 72 10.90 3.11 -10.14
N ALA A 73 10.44 1.87 -10.29
CA ALA A 73 11.33 0.73 -10.51
C ALA A 73 12.14 0.88 -11.82
N GLU A 74 11.50 1.35 -12.90
CA GLU A 74 12.18 1.68 -14.15
C GLU A 74 13.25 2.77 -13.96
N ALA A 75 12.91 3.85 -13.22
CA ALA A 75 13.83 4.94 -12.94
C ALA A 75 15.01 4.51 -12.05
N GLU A 76 14.77 3.67 -11.04
CA GLU A 76 15.82 3.10 -10.18
C GLU A 76 16.75 2.16 -10.95
N ALA A 77 16.20 1.31 -11.82
CA ALA A 77 16.99 0.44 -12.68
C ALA A 77 17.89 1.27 -13.62
N LEU A 78 17.36 2.33 -14.22
CA LEU A 78 18.15 3.23 -15.07
C LEU A 78 19.22 3.98 -14.26
N GLU A 79 18.90 4.48 -13.07
CA GLU A 79 19.86 5.19 -12.20
C GLU A 79 21.02 4.27 -11.82
N SER A 80 20.79 2.97 -11.60
CA SER A 80 21.86 2.01 -11.28
C SER A 80 22.87 1.80 -12.42
N SER A 81 22.46 2.08 -13.66
CA SER A 81 23.29 1.95 -14.87
C SER A 81 23.91 3.27 -15.33
N ARG A 82 23.67 4.35 -14.57
CA ARG A 82 23.98 5.72 -14.98
C ARG A 82 25.42 6.08 -14.68
N ASP A 83 26.08 6.73 -15.63
CA ASP A 83 27.44 7.19 -15.42
C ASP A 83 27.53 8.19 -14.25
N PRO A 84 28.60 8.12 -13.44
CA PRO A 84 28.82 9.06 -12.37
C PRO A 84 28.91 10.50 -12.91
N PRO A 85 28.48 11.51 -12.14
CA PRO A 85 28.48 12.89 -12.61
C PRO A 85 29.91 13.34 -12.97
N VAL A 86 30.08 13.82 -14.20
CA VAL A 86 31.37 14.32 -14.73
C VAL A 86 31.93 15.46 -13.86
N ASN A 87 31.05 16.29 -13.29
CA ASN A 87 31.43 17.33 -12.35
C ASN A 87 30.91 17.02 -10.93
N LYS A 88 31.82 16.63 -10.04
CA LYS A 88 31.51 16.32 -8.63
C LYS A 88 30.97 17.52 -7.82
N THR A 89 31.20 18.75 -8.28
CA THR A 89 30.69 19.97 -7.61
C THR A 89 29.23 20.28 -7.97
N LYS A 90 28.66 19.63 -8.99
CA LYS A 90 27.26 19.74 -9.39
C LYS A 90 26.63 18.34 -9.39
N PRO A 91 26.19 17.84 -8.23
CA PRO A 91 25.53 16.55 -8.16
C PRO A 91 24.27 16.58 -9.04
N ARG A 92 24.09 15.54 -9.86
CA ARG A 92 22.89 15.38 -10.66
C ARG A 92 21.80 14.76 -9.79
N ALA A 93 20.57 15.26 -9.91
CA ALA A 93 19.44 14.69 -9.19
C ALA A 93 19.21 13.22 -9.58
N PRO A 94 18.81 12.34 -8.63
CA PRO A 94 18.34 11.00 -8.94
C PRO A 94 17.13 11.04 -9.88
N LEU A 95 17.01 10.09 -10.80
CA LEU A 95 15.87 9.99 -11.72
C LEU A 95 14.53 9.79 -10.98
N CYS A 96 14.55 9.08 -9.86
CA CYS A 96 13.39 8.79 -9.02
C CYS A 96 13.15 9.83 -7.90
N LEU A 97 13.72 11.04 -8.01
CA LEU A 97 13.55 12.09 -7.00
C LEU A 97 12.08 12.55 -6.95
N LEU A 98 11.48 12.46 -5.76
CA LEU A 98 10.12 12.91 -5.47
C LEU A 98 10.13 14.15 -4.58
N SER A 99 9.10 14.99 -4.72
CA SER A 99 8.91 16.14 -3.83
C SER A 99 8.30 15.70 -2.49
N LEU A 100 8.45 16.52 -1.45
CA LEU A 100 7.81 16.26 -0.15
C LEU A 100 6.28 16.09 -0.25
N ARG A 101 5.63 16.81 -1.18
CA ARG A 101 4.20 16.66 -1.46
C ARG A 101 3.89 15.25 -1.95
N ASP A 102 4.70 14.72 -2.87
CA ASP A 102 4.47 13.41 -3.47
C ASP A 102 4.49 12.30 -2.41
N TYR A 103 5.40 12.38 -1.43
CA TYR A 103 5.41 11.46 -0.29
C TYR A 103 4.10 11.48 0.51
N THR A 104 3.55 12.66 0.79
CA THR A 104 2.28 12.78 1.53
C THR A 104 1.09 12.25 0.73
N THR A 105 1.11 12.41 -0.59
CA THR A 105 0.09 11.87 -1.49
C THR A 105 0.17 10.34 -1.54
N VAL A 106 1.37 9.77 -1.70
CA VAL A 106 1.55 8.31 -1.73
C VAL A 106 1.16 7.70 -0.39
N GLN A 107 1.52 8.33 0.72
CA GLN A 107 1.09 7.88 2.04
C GLN A 107 -0.44 7.91 2.19
N ALA A 108 -1.11 8.96 1.71
CA ALA A 108 -2.57 9.01 1.70
C ALA A 108 -3.17 7.89 0.84
N ALA A 109 -2.61 7.62 -0.33
CA ALA A 109 -3.07 6.54 -1.21
C ALA A 109 -2.92 5.16 -0.57
N VAL A 110 -1.77 4.87 0.06
CA VAL A 110 -1.52 3.64 0.82
C VAL A 110 -2.54 3.48 1.94
N GLU A 111 -2.80 4.55 2.69
CA GLU A 111 -3.80 4.54 3.77
C GLU A 111 -5.21 4.24 3.25
N LEU A 112 -5.63 4.87 2.14
CA LEU A 112 -6.94 4.65 1.54
C LEU A 112 -7.07 3.24 0.94
N ILE A 113 -6.03 2.71 0.28
CA ILE A 113 -6.01 1.33 -0.23
C ILE A 113 -6.14 0.34 0.92
N LEU A 114 -5.44 0.59 2.04
CA LEU A 114 -5.58 -0.25 3.22
C LEU A 114 -6.99 -0.19 3.78
N VAL A 115 -7.54 1.02 4.01
CA VAL A 115 -8.85 1.19 4.64
C VAL A 115 -10.01 0.72 3.75
N TRP A 116 -9.97 0.99 2.44
CA TRP A 116 -11.05 0.64 1.52
C TRP A 116 -10.86 -0.71 0.83
N GLY A 117 -9.64 -1.25 0.79
CA GLY A 117 -9.33 -2.51 0.10
C GLY A 117 -9.02 -3.70 1.02
N ALA A 118 -8.67 -3.48 2.29
CA ALA A 118 -8.39 -4.58 3.22
C ALA A 118 -9.48 -4.78 4.28
N TYR A 119 -10.11 -3.71 4.78
CA TYR A 119 -11.03 -3.80 5.94
C TYR A 119 -12.27 -4.65 5.64
N SER A 120 -12.82 -4.57 4.43
CA SER A 120 -13.95 -5.40 4.00
C SER A 120 -13.61 -6.88 3.91
N CYS A 121 -12.33 -7.24 3.80
CA CYS A 121 -11.86 -8.61 3.63
C CYS A 121 -11.44 -9.28 4.94
N VAL A 122 -11.24 -8.52 6.02
CA VAL A 122 -10.71 -9.02 7.30
C VAL A 122 -11.75 -8.88 8.41
N GLU A 123 -11.71 -9.80 9.37
CA GLU A 123 -12.60 -9.75 10.53
C GLU A 123 -12.34 -8.51 11.41
N ALA A 124 -13.40 -8.04 12.06
CA ALA A 124 -13.32 -6.92 12.99
C ALA A 124 -12.34 -7.22 14.13
N GLY A 125 -11.50 -6.24 14.47
CA GLY A 125 -10.50 -6.37 15.53
C GLY A 125 -9.17 -7.00 15.08
N ILE A 126 -9.01 -7.36 13.81
CA ILE A 126 -7.69 -7.75 13.26
C ILE A 126 -6.82 -6.53 12.98
N LEU A 127 -7.39 -5.52 12.32
CA LEU A 127 -6.71 -4.26 12.02
C LEU A 127 -7.02 -3.17 13.02
N THR A 128 -6.13 -2.19 13.12
CA THR A 128 -6.33 -0.99 13.96
C THR A 128 -7.63 -0.28 13.57
N PRO A 129 -8.62 -0.10 14.46
CA PRO A 129 -9.90 0.50 14.10
C PRO A 129 -9.75 1.83 13.36
N ILE A 130 -10.50 2.05 12.26
CA ILE A 130 -10.47 3.29 11.44
C ILE A 130 -10.49 4.55 12.32
N PRO A 131 -11.30 4.62 13.40
CA PRO A 131 -11.28 5.74 14.34
C PRO A 131 -9.94 6.10 15.00
N GLN A 132 -9.06 5.13 15.16
CA GLN A 132 -7.76 5.26 15.83
C GLN A 132 -6.64 5.51 14.83
N ARG A 133 -6.93 5.42 13.53
CA ARG A 133 -5.97 5.66 12.45
C ARG A 133 -5.76 7.15 12.24
N VAL A 134 -4.54 7.52 11.85
CA VAL A 134 -4.13 8.93 11.67
C VAL A 134 -4.59 9.52 10.31
N VAL A 135 -5.48 8.82 9.58
CA VAL A 135 -5.90 9.13 8.20
C VAL A 135 -6.32 10.59 8.01
N ALA A 136 -7.22 11.08 8.87
CA ALA A 136 -7.81 12.39 8.70
C ALA A 136 -6.89 13.54 9.15
N LYS A 137 -6.02 13.28 10.13
CA LYS A 137 -5.16 14.32 10.73
C LYS A 137 -3.97 14.66 9.84
N THR A 138 -3.42 13.68 9.11
CA THR A 138 -2.24 13.89 8.26
C THR A 138 -2.61 14.31 6.83
N PHE A 139 -3.73 13.81 6.27
CA PHE A 139 -4.03 13.99 4.84
C PHE A 139 -5.16 14.97 4.53
N LYS A 140 -5.79 15.59 5.55
CA LYS A 140 -6.93 16.52 5.42
C LYS A 140 -8.15 15.91 4.70
N ILE A 141 -8.25 14.58 4.70
CA ILE A 141 -9.39 13.83 4.15
C ILE A 141 -10.45 13.68 5.25
N ASP A 142 -11.72 13.86 4.89
CA ASP A 142 -12.83 13.74 5.83
C ASP A 142 -12.92 12.31 6.38
N ARG A 143 -12.78 12.18 7.71
CA ARG A 143 -12.83 10.89 8.40
C ARG A 143 -14.18 10.19 8.24
N ALA A 144 -15.27 10.96 8.25
CA ALA A 144 -16.61 10.41 8.13
C ALA A 144 -16.80 9.74 6.76
N MET A 145 -16.32 10.40 5.70
CA MET A 145 -16.30 9.85 4.35
C MET A 145 -15.42 8.59 4.26
N VAL A 146 -14.21 8.61 4.82
CA VAL A 146 -13.33 7.42 4.82
C VAL A 146 -14.01 6.23 5.47
N GLN A 147 -14.63 6.44 6.64
CA GLN A 147 -15.33 5.39 7.36
C GLN A 147 -16.58 4.90 6.63
N HIS A 148 -17.38 5.83 6.08
CA HIS A 148 -18.57 5.49 5.30
C HIS A 148 -18.23 4.59 4.11
N VAL A 149 -17.22 4.98 3.32
CA VAL A 149 -16.77 4.20 2.15
C VAL A 149 -16.25 2.83 2.57
N ALA A 150 -15.50 2.72 3.67
CA ALA A 150 -14.98 1.43 4.14
C ALA A 150 -16.08 0.43 4.54
N THR A 151 -17.26 0.91 4.92
CA THR A 151 -18.40 0.10 5.38
C THR A 151 -19.45 -0.17 4.30
N LEU A 152 -19.23 0.26 3.06
CA LEU A 152 -20.16 0.01 1.97
C LEU A 152 -20.28 -1.48 1.67
N GLU A 153 -21.51 -1.96 1.45
CA GLU A 153 -21.78 -3.35 1.07
C GLU A 153 -21.25 -3.69 -0.33
N SER A 154 -21.09 -2.68 -1.19
CA SER A 154 -20.49 -2.79 -2.52
C SER A 154 -18.99 -3.09 -2.49
N ASN A 155 -18.32 -2.92 -1.35
CA ASN A 155 -16.90 -3.21 -1.26
C ASN A 155 -16.64 -4.71 -1.44
N PRO A 156 -15.69 -5.08 -2.31
CA PRO A 156 -15.29 -6.48 -2.46
C PRO A 156 -14.71 -7.00 -1.14
N SER A 157 -15.21 -8.15 -0.70
CA SER A 157 -14.79 -8.85 0.53
C SER A 157 -14.14 -10.21 0.23
N THR A 158 -13.75 -10.44 -1.03
CA THR A 158 -13.19 -11.72 -1.47
C THR A 158 -11.71 -11.87 -1.09
N PRO A 159 -11.21 -13.11 -0.88
CA PRO A 159 -9.79 -13.35 -0.65
C PRO A 159 -8.89 -12.84 -1.79
N ALA A 160 -9.38 -12.90 -3.04
CA ALA A 160 -8.65 -12.40 -4.20
C ALA A 160 -8.48 -10.87 -4.16
N HIS A 161 -9.48 -10.15 -3.65
CA HIS A 161 -9.38 -8.70 -3.48
C HIS A 161 -8.32 -8.33 -2.42
N LEU A 162 -8.32 -9.04 -1.29
CA LEU A 162 -7.28 -8.88 -0.26
C LEU A 162 -5.88 -9.17 -0.82
N ASP A 163 -5.74 -10.25 -1.60
CA ASP A 163 -4.49 -10.58 -2.26
C ASP A 163 -4.05 -9.50 -3.25
N ASN A 164 -4.96 -8.80 -3.92
CA ASN A 164 -4.63 -7.68 -4.79
C ASN A 164 -4.19 -6.45 -3.99
N ALA A 165 -4.93 -6.08 -2.95
CA ALA A 165 -4.58 -4.95 -2.09
C ALA A 165 -3.19 -5.14 -1.45
N LEU A 166 -2.94 -6.32 -0.88
CA LEU A 166 -1.65 -6.66 -0.29
C LEU A 166 -0.52 -6.65 -1.32
N ARG A 167 -0.79 -6.97 -2.60
CA ARG A 167 0.22 -6.94 -3.66
C ARG A 167 0.73 -5.53 -3.86
N GLY A 168 -0.17 -4.59 -4.16
CA GLY A 168 0.23 -3.23 -4.50
C GLY A 168 0.74 -2.47 -3.28
N LEU A 169 0.19 -2.72 -2.08
CA LEU A 169 0.74 -2.16 -0.84
C LEU A 169 2.19 -2.60 -0.64
N LEU A 170 2.49 -3.91 -0.75
CA LEU A 170 3.86 -4.41 -0.61
C LEU A 170 4.78 -3.86 -1.69
N HIS A 171 4.31 -3.78 -2.93
CA HIS A 171 5.10 -3.27 -4.05
C HIS A 171 5.59 -1.85 -3.75
N VAL A 172 4.70 -0.93 -3.37
CA VAL A 172 5.03 0.47 -3.06
C VAL A 172 5.91 0.58 -1.83
N LEU A 173 5.55 -0.15 -0.77
CA LEU A 173 6.23 -0.04 0.52
C LEU A 173 7.65 -0.63 0.50
N GLN A 174 7.97 -1.44 -0.51
CA GLN A 174 9.32 -1.97 -0.70
C GLN A 174 10.21 -1.09 -1.60
N LEU A 175 9.65 -0.12 -2.32
CA LEU A 175 10.43 0.82 -3.13
C LEU A 175 11.41 1.60 -2.26
N SER A 176 12.62 1.85 -2.77
CA SER A 176 13.70 2.46 -1.98
C SER A 176 13.32 3.82 -1.40
N GLN A 177 12.50 4.58 -2.14
CA GLN A 177 12.00 5.89 -1.77
C GLN A 177 11.08 5.84 -0.53
N PHE A 178 10.20 4.85 -0.44
CA PHE A 178 9.14 4.82 0.57
C PHE A 178 9.45 3.88 1.73
N LYS A 179 10.27 2.85 1.50
CA LYS A 179 10.59 1.80 2.47
C LYS A 179 11.03 2.35 3.84
N PRO A 180 11.92 3.36 3.97
CA PRO A 180 12.35 3.82 5.28
C PRO A 180 11.25 4.49 6.11
N MET A 181 10.30 5.16 5.45
CA MET A 181 9.28 5.99 6.12
C MET A 181 7.95 5.27 6.27
N LEU A 182 7.46 4.64 5.19
CA LEU A 182 6.12 4.09 5.14
C LEU A 182 6.07 2.65 5.64
N LEU A 183 7.04 1.81 5.28
CA LEU A 183 6.98 0.40 5.65
C LEU A 183 6.85 0.19 7.17
N PRO A 184 7.63 0.86 8.05
CA PRO A 184 7.46 0.70 9.49
C PRO A 184 6.05 1.08 10.00
N ALA A 185 5.40 2.07 9.38
CA ALA A 185 4.07 2.52 9.77
C ALA A 185 2.97 1.52 9.40
N TYR A 186 3.15 0.76 8.33
CA TYR A 186 2.16 -0.16 7.78
C TYR A 186 2.48 -1.64 7.99
N LEU A 187 3.68 -1.97 8.49
CA LEU A 187 4.17 -3.35 8.61
C LEU A 187 3.26 -4.20 9.50
N ALA A 188 2.78 -3.68 10.63
CA ALA A 188 1.89 -4.41 11.52
C ALA A 188 0.56 -4.76 10.82
N ASP A 189 -0.07 -3.80 10.13
CA ASP A 189 -1.32 -4.03 9.40
C ASP A 189 -1.11 -5.06 8.26
N LEU A 190 0.00 -4.98 7.53
CA LEU A 190 0.36 -5.95 6.48
C LEU A 190 0.54 -7.36 7.04
N LEU A 191 1.27 -7.50 8.15
CA LEU A 191 1.48 -8.79 8.80
C LEU A 191 0.16 -9.37 9.31
N ALA A 192 -0.70 -8.55 9.92
CA ALA A 192 -2.01 -8.96 10.38
C ALA A 192 -2.87 -9.50 9.22
N CYS A 193 -2.95 -8.77 8.11
CA CYS A 193 -3.66 -9.21 6.91
C CYS A 193 -3.09 -10.51 6.31
N LEU A 194 -1.75 -10.65 6.24
CA LEU A 194 -1.11 -11.85 5.71
C LEU A 194 -1.38 -13.07 6.59
N VAL A 195 -1.23 -12.93 7.91
CA VAL A 195 -1.54 -14.00 8.88
C VAL A 195 -3.02 -14.39 8.77
N TYR A 196 -3.92 -13.42 8.71
CA TYR A 196 -5.35 -13.65 8.56
C TYR A 196 -5.66 -14.40 7.25
N ARG A 197 -5.08 -13.95 6.12
CA ARG A 197 -5.27 -14.60 4.81
C ARG A 197 -4.76 -16.04 4.80
N ILE A 198 -3.66 -16.33 5.50
CA ILE A 198 -3.08 -17.68 5.56
C ILE A 198 -3.91 -18.62 6.45
N HIS A 199 -4.38 -18.14 7.60
CA HIS A 199 -4.95 -19.01 8.64
C HIS A 199 -6.48 -18.95 8.74
N CYS A 200 -7.09 -17.81 8.45
CA CYS A 200 -8.53 -17.60 8.60
C CYS A 200 -9.26 -17.72 7.26
N GLN A 201 -8.58 -17.52 6.12
CA GLN A 201 -9.15 -17.62 4.77
C GLN A 201 -8.33 -18.53 3.83
N PRO A 202 -8.19 -19.84 4.11
CA PRO A 202 -7.28 -20.72 3.37
C PRO A 202 -7.76 -21.15 1.96
N SER A 203 -8.95 -20.74 1.52
CA SER A 203 -9.52 -21.11 0.22
C SER A 203 -9.74 -19.86 -0.64
N PRO A 204 -9.12 -19.73 -1.83
CA PRO A 204 -8.18 -20.65 -2.49
C PRO A 204 -6.78 -20.68 -1.80
N PRO A 205 -5.90 -21.64 -2.17
CA PRO A 205 -4.67 -21.94 -1.44
C PRO A 205 -3.85 -20.67 -1.10
N PRO A 206 -3.40 -20.49 0.15
CA PRO A 206 -2.76 -19.26 0.61
C PRO A 206 -1.28 -19.15 0.16
N THR A 207 -0.88 -19.83 -0.91
CA THR A 207 0.51 -19.90 -1.39
C THR A 207 1.06 -18.52 -1.71
N VAL A 208 0.24 -17.64 -2.28
CA VAL A 208 0.61 -16.26 -2.61
C VAL A 208 0.86 -15.43 -1.35
N ALA A 209 -0.02 -15.51 -0.35
CA ALA A 209 0.13 -14.81 0.91
C ALA A 209 1.36 -15.33 1.70
N ALA A 210 1.56 -16.65 1.73
CA ALA A 210 2.72 -17.26 2.36
C ALA A 210 4.04 -16.84 1.68
N ALA A 211 4.07 -16.78 0.34
CA ALA A 211 5.23 -16.30 -0.40
C ALA A 211 5.58 -14.84 -0.08
N ARG A 212 4.58 -13.98 0.06
CA ARG A 212 4.78 -12.57 0.43
C ARG A 212 5.25 -12.39 1.87
N LEU A 213 4.72 -13.19 2.80
CA LEU A 213 5.21 -13.20 4.17
C LEU A 213 6.69 -13.59 4.21
N ARG A 214 7.08 -14.61 3.44
CA ARG A 214 8.48 -15.03 3.30
C ARG A 214 9.34 -13.94 2.68
N GLN A 215 8.88 -13.28 1.61
CA GLN A 215 9.58 -12.15 1.00
C GLN A 215 9.85 -11.03 2.02
N LEU A 216 8.88 -10.70 2.88
CA LEU A 216 9.09 -9.71 3.95
C LEU A 216 10.16 -10.16 4.96
N MET A 217 10.17 -11.44 5.33
CA MET A 217 11.19 -12.00 6.23
C MET A 217 12.59 -11.89 5.62
N ASP A 218 12.72 -12.10 4.31
CA ASP A 218 14.01 -12.06 3.61
C ASP A 218 14.53 -10.62 3.44
N VAL A 219 13.62 -9.64 3.31
CA VAL A 219 13.95 -8.23 2.98
C VAL A 219 14.11 -7.34 4.22
N LEU A 220 13.55 -7.73 5.37
CA LEU A 220 13.56 -6.93 6.59
C LEU A 220 14.52 -7.48 7.65
N PRO A 221 15.17 -6.61 8.44
CA PRO A 221 15.92 -7.08 9.61
C PRO A 221 15.01 -7.89 10.53
N ILE A 222 15.47 -9.09 10.93
CA ILE A 222 14.69 -10.05 11.74
C ILE A 222 14.07 -9.37 12.97
N ARG A 223 14.83 -8.49 13.66
CA ARG A 223 14.34 -7.76 14.85
C ARG A 223 13.11 -6.90 14.55
N VAL A 224 13.08 -6.21 13.40
CA VAL A 224 11.97 -5.34 13.00
C VAL A 224 10.74 -6.18 12.66
N PHE A 225 10.95 -7.25 11.89
CA PHE A 225 9.91 -8.20 11.53
C PHE A 225 9.29 -8.85 12.77
N MET A 226 10.11 -9.44 13.64
CA MET A 226 9.65 -10.13 14.85
C MET A 226 9.00 -9.20 15.86
N GLY A 227 9.52 -7.97 16.02
CA GLY A 227 8.91 -6.96 16.90
C GLY A 227 7.49 -6.61 16.45
N SER A 228 7.31 -6.37 15.15
CA SER A 228 6.00 -6.04 14.58
C SER A 228 5.04 -7.23 14.62
N LEU A 229 5.53 -8.42 14.27
CA LEU A 229 4.74 -9.66 14.30
C LEU A 229 4.29 -10.01 15.72
N ARG A 230 5.18 -9.87 16.71
CA ARG A 230 4.82 -10.06 18.12
C ARG A 230 3.77 -9.05 18.57
N GLY A 231 3.88 -7.80 18.13
CA GLY A 231 2.87 -6.78 18.39
C GLY A 231 1.50 -7.17 17.86
N VAL A 232 1.43 -7.66 16.62
CA VAL A 232 0.19 -8.18 16.03
C VAL A 232 -0.35 -9.32 16.88
N LEU A 233 0.43 -10.38 17.11
CA LEU A 233 -0.07 -11.59 17.78
C LEU A 233 -0.36 -11.42 19.28
N ALA A 234 0.27 -10.46 19.95
CA ALA A 234 0.00 -10.15 21.35
C ALA A 234 -1.25 -9.29 21.54
N THR A 235 -1.77 -8.69 20.47
CA THR A 235 -3.00 -7.89 20.54
C THR A 235 -4.20 -8.83 20.65
N PRO A 236 -5.11 -8.62 21.62
CA PRO A 236 -6.31 -9.45 21.71
C PRO A 236 -7.19 -9.18 20.49
N HIS A 237 -7.40 -10.24 19.70
CA HIS A 237 -8.28 -10.21 18.53
C HIS A 237 -9.63 -10.82 18.88
N ALA A 238 -10.70 -10.26 18.33
CA ALA A 238 -12.06 -10.79 18.52
C ALA A 238 -12.27 -12.13 17.78
N SER A 239 -11.43 -12.44 16.80
CA SER A 239 -11.47 -13.67 16.03
C SER A 239 -10.94 -14.88 16.83
N THR A 240 -11.76 -15.92 16.95
CA THR A 240 -11.36 -17.19 17.58
C THR A 240 -10.40 -18.02 16.70
N LEU A 241 -10.36 -17.75 15.40
CA LEU A 241 -9.46 -18.40 14.44
C LEU A 241 -8.07 -17.75 14.41
N PHE A 242 -7.99 -16.45 14.72
CA PHE A 242 -6.74 -15.69 14.80
C PHE A 242 -5.97 -15.88 16.13
N VAL A 243 -6.37 -16.86 16.95
CA VAL A 243 -5.70 -17.15 18.23
C VAL A 243 -4.39 -17.91 17.98
N LEU A 244 -3.35 -17.59 18.75
CA LEU A 244 -2.01 -18.22 18.73
C LEU A 244 -2.03 -19.77 18.75
N SER A 245 -3.08 -20.38 19.29
CA SER A 245 -3.29 -21.83 19.29
C SER A 245 -3.41 -22.41 17.87
N SER A 246 -4.00 -21.67 16.94
CA SER A 246 -4.32 -22.06 15.55
C SER A 246 -3.17 -21.88 14.56
N ILE A 247 -2.14 -21.10 14.93
CA ILE A 247 -0.98 -20.84 14.08
C ILE A 247 -0.07 -22.09 14.08
N PRO A 248 0.34 -22.62 12.90
CA PRO A 248 1.15 -23.83 12.77
C PRO A 248 2.43 -23.77 13.60
N PHE A 249 2.85 -24.93 14.09
CA PHE A 249 4.02 -25.08 14.95
C PHE A 249 5.33 -24.56 14.32
N THR A 250 5.42 -24.57 12.99
CA THR A 250 6.55 -24.01 12.21
C THR A 250 6.71 -22.51 12.37
N LEU A 251 5.59 -21.78 12.48
CA LEU A 251 5.63 -20.38 12.88
C LEU A 251 5.94 -20.32 14.38
N LYS A 252 5.32 -21.14 15.26
CA LYS A 252 5.64 -21.24 16.71
C LYS A 252 7.14 -21.35 17.02
N LEU A 253 7.88 -22.11 16.20
CA LEU A 253 9.34 -22.28 16.34
C LEU A 253 10.16 -21.02 16.03
N LEU A 254 9.66 -20.11 15.18
CA LEU A 254 10.24 -18.77 15.00
C LEU A 254 10.00 -17.86 16.23
N PHE A 255 9.16 -18.26 17.21
CA PHE A 255 8.83 -17.44 18.39
C PHE A 255 9.52 -17.88 19.70
N ILE A 256 10.39 -18.89 19.70
CA ILE A 256 11.07 -19.42 20.92
C ILE A 256 12.57 -19.05 20.99
N HIS A 257 13.11 -18.33 20.00
CA HIS A 257 14.47 -17.76 20.03
C HIS A 257 14.44 -16.26 19.75
#